data_AF-A0A942Z394-F1
#
_entry.id   AF-A0A942Z394-F1
#
_cell.length_a   1.000
_cell.length_b   1.000
_cell.length_c   1.000
_cell.angle_alpha   90.00
_cell.angle_beta   90.00
_cell.angle_gamma   90.00
#
_symmetry.space_group_name_H-M   'P 1'
#
loop_
_entity.id
_entity.type
_entity.pdbx_description
1 polymer ?
#
loop_
_entity_poly.entity_id
_entity_poly.type
_entity_poly.pdbx_seq_one_letter_code
_entity_poly.pdbx_strand_id
1 'polypeptide(L)'
;MSIVLALSQLVSIIVIIIYEFKRKFLSIFLWATLLIMFGIPHFLSEILRQSKYDNDTMIQASIFVTLFNLVYLFIRIFLSKSRFKKKYSQIKKKEYIVNDYIDNRISRYLFAILCVSMVVFGIVVFINFGSILNVSWGGLYVLNRDTGIWNPLRYIYFIFFASAGVCLVFKENKSKLLFIISVVLILFYGLLSGNRTNILPLLLVFIIPLVFKSEKRFSIKAIVGLSLLGAFSVYLVYFIKLNRIYGGFYATLSSIDFSTMNVLVLDMILNGEGELGLRNAFYHFIDNNNQFPNFNEGHTYRRLLFIAIPTSLSFGLKPPDFAISMGSAWINDFSNNNYSMHPTLYGDVFGNFWWLGIFMGIYWAIFAYVIDKIVDRRNPSIKNVLLVLGGSMYIIIARGSIYNAVFIAFISCLLIFGVYFLSKLRFEK
;
A
#
# COMPACT_ATOMS: atom_id res chain seq x y z
N MET A 1 15.57 -17.22 -25.03
CA MET A 1 14.90 -15.91 -25.20
C MET A 1 14.14 -15.50 -23.93
N SER A 2 13.26 -16.35 -23.39
CA SER A 2 12.45 -16.03 -22.21
C SER A 2 13.28 -15.61 -20.97
N ILE A 3 14.32 -16.38 -20.61
CA ILE A 3 15.22 -16.05 -19.49
C ILE A 3 15.89 -14.68 -19.64
N VAL A 4 16.31 -14.31 -20.86
CA VAL A 4 16.94 -13.01 -21.13
C VAL A 4 15.94 -11.88 -20.94
N LEU A 5 14.70 -12.07 -21.40
CA LEU A 5 13.62 -11.10 -21.22
C LEU A 5 13.20 -10.98 -19.74
N ALA A 6 13.14 -12.09 -19.01
CA ALA A 6 12.88 -12.11 -17.57
C ALA A 6 13.99 -11.40 -16.78
N LEU A 7 15.26 -11.59 -17.17
CA LEU A 7 16.39 -10.86 -16.60
C LEU A 7 16.28 -9.36 -16.90
N SER A 8 15.94 -8.99 -18.15
CA SER A 8 15.72 -7.60 -18.54
C SER A 8 14.60 -6.95 -17.72
N GLN A 9 13.49 -7.67 -17.53
CA GLN A 9 12.38 -7.26 -16.69
C GLN A 9 12.85 -7.00 -15.25
N LEU A 10 13.59 -7.93 -14.64
CA LEU A 10 14.11 -7.80 -13.28
C LEU A 10 15.05 -6.59 -13.15
N VAL A 11 16.00 -6.46 -14.09
CA VAL A 11 16.96 -5.35 -14.13
C VAL A 11 16.24 -4.02 -14.26
N SER A 12 15.18 -3.93 -15.09
CA SER A 12 14.40 -2.70 -15.25
C SER A 12 13.79 -2.20 -13.93
N ILE A 13 13.22 -3.10 -13.11
CA ILE A 13 12.69 -2.75 -11.78
C ILE A 13 13.83 -2.30 -10.84
N ILE A 14 14.94 -3.02 -10.81
CA ILE A 14 16.09 -2.69 -9.96
C ILE A 14 16.65 -1.30 -10.31
N VAL A 15 16.78 -0.98 -11.60
CA VAL A 15 17.25 0.33 -12.07
C VAL A 15 16.31 1.44 -11.59
N ILE A 16 14.98 1.24 -11.68
CA ILE A 16 14.00 2.20 -11.16
C ILE A 16 14.16 2.37 -9.65
N ILE A 17 14.28 1.29 -8.87
CA ILE A 17 14.49 1.36 -7.42
C ILE A 17 15.74 2.18 -7.08
N ILE A 18 16.85 1.92 -7.76
CA ILE A 18 18.10 2.66 -7.55
C ILE A 18 17.91 4.14 -7.88
N TYR A 19 17.21 4.46 -8.97
CA TYR A 19 16.92 5.82 -9.38
C TYR A 19 16.06 6.56 -8.34
N GLU A 20 14.94 5.95 -7.93
CA GLU A 20 13.99 6.48 -6.95
C GLU A 20 14.66 6.64 -5.56
N PHE A 21 15.49 5.67 -5.14
CA PHE A 21 16.28 5.74 -3.91
C PHE A 21 17.27 6.90 -3.91
N LYS A 22 18.06 7.06 -4.98
CA LYS A 22 19.05 8.15 -5.08
C LYS A 22 18.41 9.53 -5.04
N ARG A 23 17.18 9.64 -5.54
CA ARG A 23 16.39 10.89 -5.53
C ARG A 23 15.56 11.09 -4.27
N LYS A 24 15.52 10.09 -3.37
CA LYS A 24 14.67 10.09 -2.17
C LYS A 24 13.20 10.35 -2.53
N PHE A 25 12.72 9.66 -3.56
CA PHE A 25 11.32 9.69 -3.95
C PHE A 25 10.53 8.61 -3.23
N LEU A 26 9.26 8.90 -2.95
CA LEU A 26 8.39 8.02 -2.16
C LEU A 26 7.93 6.79 -2.93
N SER A 27 7.90 6.88 -4.27
CA SER A 27 7.59 5.76 -5.17
C SER A 27 8.55 4.58 -5.05
N ILE A 28 9.69 4.71 -4.34
CA ILE A 28 10.54 3.55 -4.02
C ILE A 28 9.75 2.41 -3.37
N PHE A 29 8.75 2.71 -2.54
CA PHE A 29 7.92 1.69 -1.90
C PHE A 29 7.08 0.90 -2.91
N LEU A 30 6.57 1.56 -3.96
CA LEU A 30 5.84 0.91 -5.05
C LEU A 30 6.74 -0.12 -5.73
N TRP A 31 7.92 0.32 -6.15
CA TRP A 31 8.85 -0.49 -6.92
C TRP A 31 9.48 -1.61 -6.11
N ALA A 32 9.81 -1.36 -4.84
CA ALA A 32 10.29 -2.39 -3.92
C ALA A 32 9.24 -3.50 -3.71
N THR A 33 7.97 -3.15 -3.57
CA THR A 33 6.89 -4.14 -3.47
C THR A 33 6.70 -4.89 -4.79
N LEU A 34 6.76 -4.22 -5.95
CA LEU A 34 6.70 -4.88 -7.26
C LEU A 34 7.89 -5.81 -7.52
N LEU A 35 9.08 -5.49 -7.01
CA LEU A 35 10.24 -6.37 -7.07
C LEU A 35 9.96 -7.69 -6.32
N ILE A 36 9.40 -7.61 -5.11
CA ILE A 36 9.12 -8.78 -4.27
C ILE A 36 7.94 -9.60 -4.83
N MET A 37 6.89 -8.93 -5.31
CA MET A 37 5.65 -9.61 -5.72
C MET A 37 5.66 -10.09 -7.18
N PHE A 38 6.40 -9.41 -8.04
CA PHE A 38 6.44 -9.73 -9.47
C PHE A 38 7.85 -10.02 -9.96
N GLY A 39 8.81 -9.09 -9.76
CA GLY A 39 10.14 -9.20 -10.37
C GLY A 39 10.90 -10.47 -10.01
N ILE A 40 11.16 -10.69 -8.72
CA ILE A 40 11.90 -11.89 -8.25
C ILE A 40 11.10 -13.16 -8.56
N PRO A 41 9.78 -13.26 -8.24
CA PRO A 41 9.06 -14.50 -8.51
C PRO A 41 8.91 -14.82 -10.00
N HIS A 42 8.71 -13.83 -10.88
CA HIS A 42 8.66 -14.04 -12.32
C HIS A 42 9.99 -14.57 -12.86
N PHE A 43 11.10 -13.94 -12.49
CA PHE A 43 12.44 -14.37 -12.87
C PHE A 43 12.77 -15.79 -12.40
N LEU A 44 12.43 -16.12 -11.14
CA LEU A 44 12.62 -17.47 -10.61
C LEU A 44 11.72 -18.50 -11.32
N SER A 45 10.47 -18.15 -11.62
CA SER A 45 9.55 -19.05 -12.34
C SER A 45 10.11 -19.41 -13.73
N GLU A 46 10.73 -18.44 -14.42
CA GLU A 46 11.38 -18.63 -15.72
C GLU A 46 12.67 -19.46 -15.66
N ILE A 47 13.51 -19.23 -14.65
CA ILE A 47 14.75 -20.03 -14.47
C ILE A 47 14.42 -21.47 -14.10
N LEU A 48 13.51 -21.65 -13.14
CA LEU A 48 13.14 -22.97 -12.62
C LEU A 48 12.19 -23.71 -13.57
N ARG A 49 11.66 -23.04 -14.60
CA ARG A 49 10.61 -23.55 -15.50
C ARG A 49 9.40 -24.08 -14.73
N GLN A 50 9.02 -23.36 -13.69
CA GLN A 50 7.90 -23.68 -12.81
C GLN A 50 6.79 -22.63 -12.98
N SER A 51 6.19 -22.58 -14.17
CA SER A 51 5.02 -21.76 -14.46
C SER A 51 3.81 -22.64 -14.74
N LYS A 52 2.62 -22.15 -14.38
CA LYS A 52 1.33 -22.75 -14.77
C LYS A 52 0.89 -22.35 -16.19
N TYR A 53 1.63 -21.43 -16.82
CA TYR A 53 1.30 -20.82 -18.10
C TYR A 53 2.41 -21.09 -19.10
N ASP A 54 2.04 -21.07 -20.38
CA ASP A 54 2.93 -21.31 -21.50
C ASP A 54 4.03 -20.25 -21.61
N ASN A 55 5.13 -20.66 -22.25
CA ASN A 55 6.31 -19.82 -22.44
C ASN A 55 5.99 -18.51 -23.19
N ASP A 56 5.04 -18.54 -24.13
CA ASP A 56 4.62 -17.36 -24.88
C ASP A 56 3.94 -16.33 -23.99
N THR A 57 3.05 -16.76 -23.09
CA THR A 57 2.39 -15.91 -22.08
C THR A 57 3.43 -15.26 -21.16
N MET A 58 4.45 -16.03 -20.74
CA MET A 58 5.52 -15.51 -19.89
C MET A 58 6.44 -14.51 -20.63
N ILE A 59 6.75 -14.77 -21.90
CA ILE A 59 7.50 -13.86 -22.77
C ILE A 59 6.74 -12.54 -22.93
N GLN A 60 5.44 -12.61 -23.22
CA GLN A 60 4.59 -11.43 -23.35
C GLN A 60 4.56 -10.60 -22.06
N ALA A 61 4.45 -11.27 -20.90
CA ALA A 61 4.50 -10.61 -19.59
C ALA A 61 5.83 -9.86 -19.39
N SER A 62 6.96 -10.51 -19.69
CA SER A 62 8.30 -9.90 -19.61
C SER A 62 8.43 -8.66 -20.52
N ILE A 63 7.95 -8.74 -21.76
CA ILE A 63 7.99 -7.63 -22.72
C ILE A 63 7.14 -6.47 -22.21
N PHE A 64 5.89 -6.72 -21.84
CA PHE A 64 4.97 -5.70 -21.35
C PHE A 64 5.56 -4.94 -20.16
N VAL A 65 6.07 -5.67 -19.16
CA VAL A 65 6.61 -5.05 -17.95
C VAL A 65 7.90 -4.28 -18.24
N THR A 66 8.78 -4.82 -19.07
CA THR A 66 10.02 -4.11 -19.46
C THR A 66 9.69 -2.79 -20.16
N LEU A 67 8.77 -2.81 -21.14
CA LEU A 67 8.38 -1.60 -21.88
C LEU A 67 7.68 -0.59 -20.98
N PHE A 68 6.74 -1.03 -20.12
CA PHE A 68 6.09 -0.16 -19.14
C PHE A 68 7.13 0.54 -18.24
N ASN A 69 8.11 -0.21 -17.75
CA ASN A 69 9.16 0.29 -16.87
C ASN A 69 10.06 1.31 -17.58
N LEU A 70 10.41 1.06 -18.84
CA LEU A 70 11.18 2.01 -19.65
C LEU A 70 10.42 3.32 -19.88
N VAL A 71 9.13 3.25 -20.22
CA VAL A 71 8.28 4.43 -20.39
C VAL A 71 8.18 5.21 -19.07
N TYR A 72 7.90 4.53 -17.95
CA TYR A 72 7.86 5.15 -16.64
C TYR A 72 9.17 5.86 -16.30
N LEU A 73 10.31 5.17 -16.45
CA LEU A 73 11.62 5.71 -16.10
C LEU A 73 11.98 6.91 -16.97
N PHE A 74 11.71 6.83 -18.27
CA PHE A 74 11.95 7.93 -19.22
C PHE A 74 11.21 9.20 -18.78
N ILE A 75 9.91 9.10 -18.50
CA ILE A 75 9.10 10.24 -18.04
C ILE A 75 9.57 10.73 -16.66
N ARG A 76 9.92 9.83 -15.73
CA ARG A 76 10.45 10.23 -14.41
C ARG A 76 11.76 10.99 -14.52
N ILE A 77 12.64 10.61 -15.44
CA ILE A 77 13.90 11.34 -15.70
C ILE A 77 13.59 12.74 -16.23
N PHE A 78 12.62 12.87 -17.12
CA PHE A 78 12.22 14.17 -17.66
C PHE A 78 11.61 15.09 -16.58
N LEU A 79 10.65 14.58 -15.79
CA LEU A 79 10.01 15.34 -14.73
C LEU A 79 10.98 15.75 -13.61
N SER A 80 11.97 14.92 -13.29
CA SER A 80 12.93 15.21 -12.20
C SER A 80 14.00 16.25 -12.57
N LYS A 81 14.27 16.46 -13.87
CA LYS A 81 15.15 17.54 -14.34
C LYS A 81 14.57 18.93 -14.02
N SER A 82 13.25 19.02 -13.86
CA SER A 82 12.55 20.22 -13.39
C SER A 82 12.80 20.47 -11.89
N ARG A 83 13.90 21.20 -11.58
CA ARG A 83 14.21 21.92 -10.32
C ARG A 83 13.90 21.23 -8.96
N PHE A 84 14.16 19.93 -8.79
CA PHE A 84 14.22 19.29 -7.45
C PHE A 84 15.64 19.28 -6.81
N LYS A 85 16.58 20.06 -7.37
CA LYS A 85 17.87 20.30 -6.73
C LYS A 85 17.71 21.40 -5.66
N LYS A 86 17.85 21.02 -4.38
CA LYS A 86 17.95 21.85 -3.17
C LYS A 86 16.63 22.15 -2.44
N LYS A 87 16.21 21.24 -1.55
CA LYS A 87 15.55 21.64 -0.29
C LYS A 87 15.53 20.60 0.85
N TYR A 88 16.35 19.56 0.79
CA TYR A 88 16.49 18.62 1.89
C TYR A 88 17.36 19.11 3.08
N SER A 89 17.90 20.35 3.06
CA SER A 89 18.88 20.75 4.08
C SER A 89 18.92 22.20 4.56
N GLN A 90 18.00 23.11 4.19
CA GLN A 90 18.07 24.48 4.72
C GLN A 90 16.69 25.07 5.01
N ILE A 91 16.19 24.78 6.21
CA ILE A 91 15.12 25.54 6.87
C ILE A 91 15.81 26.62 7.73
N LYS A 92 15.45 27.90 7.55
CA LYS A 92 16.05 29.02 8.29
C LYS A 92 15.60 29.00 9.76
N LYS A 93 16.50 29.28 10.70
CA LYS A 93 16.30 29.23 12.18
C LYS A 93 15.03 29.96 12.70
N LYS A 94 14.59 31.05 12.07
CA LYS A 94 13.40 31.81 12.52
C LYS A 94 12.07 31.13 12.18
N GLU A 95 12.00 30.34 11.10
CA GLU A 95 10.85 29.47 10.79
C GLU A 95 10.78 28.24 11.72
N TYR A 96 11.89 27.86 12.35
CA TYR A 96 11.98 26.65 13.18
C TYR A 96 11.17 26.79 14.48
N ILE A 97 11.22 27.95 15.15
CA ILE A 97 10.56 28.18 16.44
C ILE A 97 9.02 28.18 16.31
N VAL A 98 8.49 28.83 15.27
CA VAL A 98 7.03 28.84 15.00
C VAL A 98 6.56 27.47 14.50
N ASN A 99 7.38 26.78 13.70
CA ASN A 99 7.06 25.42 13.28
C ASN A 99 7.02 24.47 14.47
N ASP A 100 7.99 24.49 15.40
CA ASP A 100 8.02 23.56 16.55
C ASP A 100 6.72 23.58 17.38
N TYR A 101 6.12 24.75 17.57
CA TYR A 101 4.88 24.85 18.34
C TYR A 101 3.66 24.29 17.58
N ILE A 102 3.52 24.63 16.30
CA ILE A 102 2.45 24.11 15.43
C ILE A 102 2.63 22.59 15.22
N ASP A 103 3.88 22.14 15.07
CA ASP A 103 4.28 20.74 14.91
C ASP A 103 3.87 19.89 16.12
N ASN A 104 4.12 20.40 17.33
CA ASN A 104 3.71 19.75 18.57
C ASN A 104 2.18 19.73 18.75
N ARG A 105 1.43 20.73 18.27
CA ARG A 105 -0.04 20.71 18.32
C ARG A 105 -0.64 19.68 17.37
N ILE A 106 -0.19 19.66 16.11
CA ILE A 106 -0.68 18.72 15.09
C ILE A 106 -0.45 17.28 15.54
N SER A 107 0.76 16.97 16.02
CA SER A 107 1.08 15.63 16.51
C SER A 107 0.21 15.21 17.70
N ARG A 108 -0.09 16.12 18.65
CA ARG A 108 -1.04 15.82 19.73
C ARG A 108 -2.45 15.58 19.24
N TYR A 109 -2.96 16.39 18.30
CA TYR A 109 -4.30 16.19 17.75
C TYR A 109 -4.41 14.89 16.97
N LEU A 110 -3.42 14.57 16.11
CA LEU A 110 -3.39 13.30 15.40
C LEU A 110 -3.30 12.10 16.36
N PHE A 111 -2.52 12.22 17.44
CA PHE A 111 -2.44 11.18 18.47
C PHE A 111 -3.77 11.01 19.23
N ALA A 112 -4.43 12.11 19.61
CA ALA A 112 -5.74 12.06 20.23
C ALA A 112 -6.77 11.37 19.30
N ILE A 113 -6.75 11.71 18.01
CA ILE A 113 -7.58 11.07 16.98
C ILE A 113 -7.28 9.57 16.88
N LEU A 114 -6.01 9.16 16.93
CA LEU A 114 -5.62 7.74 16.96
C LEU A 114 -6.22 7.03 18.18
N CYS A 115 -6.07 7.59 19.38
CA CYS A 115 -6.63 7.02 20.60
C CYS A 115 -8.16 6.91 20.54
N VAL A 116 -8.84 7.97 20.11
CA VAL A 116 -10.31 7.97 19.95
C VAL A 116 -10.74 6.90 18.95
N SER A 117 -10.04 6.76 17.81
CA SER A 117 -10.36 5.73 16.82
C SER A 117 -10.27 4.31 17.39
N MET A 118 -9.31 4.07 18.30
CA MET A 118 -9.16 2.78 18.98
C MET A 118 -10.23 2.53 20.03
N VAL A 119 -10.63 3.56 20.77
CA VAL A 119 -11.73 3.46 21.74
C VAL A 119 -13.04 3.15 21.01
N VAL A 120 -13.37 3.89 19.95
CA VAL A 120 -14.58 3.64 19.16
C VAL A 120 -14.53 2.25 18.52
N PHE A 121 -13.38 1.83 17.99
CA PHE A 121 -13.22 0.47 17.47
C PHE A 121 -13.50 -0.59 18.55
N GLY A 122 -12.95 -0.43 19.75
CA GLY A 122 -13.17 -1.33 20.88
C GLY A 122 -14.65 -1.39 21.32
N ILE A 123 -15.33 -0.25 21.37
CA ILE A 123 -16.76 -0.17 21.70
C ILE A 123 -17.60 -0.92 20.65
N VAL A 124 -17.35 -0.67 19.36
CA VAL A 124 -18.09 -1.32 18.27
C VAL A 124 -17.86 -2.83 18.31
N VAL A 125 -16.63 -3.26 18.53
CA VAL A 125 -16.28 -4.67 18.71
C VAL A 125 -17.02 -5.28 19.88
N PHE A 126 -17.02 -4.63 21.05
CA PHE A 126 -17.66 -5.14 22.25
C PHE A 126 -19.17 -5.28 22.09
N ILE A 127 -19.83 -4.29 21.48
CA ILE A 127 -21.28 -4.31 21.24
C ILE A 127 -21.67 -5.45 20.28
N ASN A 128 -20.91 -5.68 19.21
CA ASN A 128 -21.32 -6.62 18.15
C ASN A 128 -20.82 -8.05 18.38
N PHE A 129 -19.68 -8.24 19.06
CA PHE A 129 -19.06 -9.55 19.25
C PHE A 129 -18.97 -9.98 20.72
N GLY A 130 -19.41 -9.12 21.66
CA GLY A 130 -19.39 -9.35 23.12
C GLY A 130 -18.01 -9.28 23.76
N SER A 131 -16.97 -9.74 23.06
CA SER A 131 -15.58 -9.75 23.51
C SER A 131 -14.62 -9.44 22.36
N ILE A 132 -13.50 -8.82 22.70
CA ILE A 132 -12.39 -8.55 21.78
C ILE A 132 -11.77 -9.86 21.24
N LEU A 133 -11.85 -10.95 22.01
CA LEU A 133 -11.30 -12.26 21.61
C LEU A 133 -12.12 -12.94 20.51
N ASN A 134 -13.40 -12.59 20.37
CA ASN A 134 -14.31 -13.17 19.39
C ASN A 134 -14.25 -12.46 18.03
N VAL A 135 -13.36 -11.46 17.89
CA VAL A 135 -13.25 -10.69 16.66
C VAL A 135 -12.60 -11.52 15.57
N SER A 136 -13.28 -11.60 14.43
CA SER A 136 -12.76 -12.18 13.20
C SER A 136 -12.85 -11.17 12.06
N TRP A 137 -11.93 -11.28 11.10
CA TRP A 137 -11.99 -10.46 9.88
C TRP A 137 -13.32 -10.67 9.13
N GLY A 138 -13.80 -11.92 9.06
CA GLY A 138 -15.07 -12.26 8.40
C GLY A 138 -16.26 -11.60 9.09
N GLY A 139 -16.31 -11.61 10.41
CA GLY A 139 -17.34 -10.94 11.19
C GLY A 139 -17.33 -9.42 10.96
N LEU A 140 -16.16 -8.80 10.99
CA LEU A 140 -16.02 -7.37 10.69
C LEU A 140 -16.43 -7.03 9.25
N TYR A 141 -16.15 -7.92 8.30
CA TYR A 141 -16.55 -7.76 6.90
C TYR A 141 -18.07 -7.79 6.73
N VAL A 142 -18.75 -8.78 7.31
CA VAL A 142 -20.21 -8.91 7.28
C VAL A 142 -20.87 -7.69 7.94
N LEU A 143 -20.41 -7.32 9.14
CA LEU A 143 -20.89 -6.13 9.84
C LEU A 143 -20.74 -4.87 8.98
N ASN A 144 -19.60 -4.71 8.29
CA ASN A 144 -19.35 -3.59 7.38
C ASN A 144 -20.25 -3.57 6.15
N ARG A 145 -20.62 -4.74 5.63
CA ARG A 145 -21.54 -4.85 4.51
C ARG A 145 -22.96 -4.47 4.94
N ASP A 146 -23.43 -5.03 6.05
CA ASP A 146 -24.85 -5.01 6.41
C ASP A 146 -25.31 -3.64 6.97
N THR A 147 -24.43 -2.91 7.65
CA THR A 147 -24.74 -1.59 8.25
C THR A 147 -24.50 -0.39 7.32
N GLY A 148 -23.96 -0.63 6.12
CA GLY A 148 -23.85 0.39 5.07
C GLY A 148 -23.07 1.65 5.46
N ILE A 149 -23.61 2.83 5.11
CA ILE A 149 -22.98 4.16 5.34
C ILE A 149 -22.89 4.51 6.83
N TRP A 150 -23.77 3.96 7.66
CA TRP A 150 -23.82 4.25 9.09
C TRP A 150 -22.77 3.47 9.89
N ASN A 151 -21.97 2.61 9.25
CA ASN A 151 -20.98 1.84 9.98
C ASN A 151 -19.79 2.71 10.44
N PRO A 152 -19.57 2.88 11.76
CA PRO A 152 -18.40 3.60 12.29
C PRO A 152 -17.06 2.97 11.85
N LEU A 153 -17.01 1.65 11.59
CA LEU A 153 -15.80 0.94 11.16
C LEU A 153 -15.24 1.47 9.84
N ARG A 154 -16.09 1.91 8.92
CA ARG A 154 -15.63 2.51 7.65
C ARG A 154 -14.83 3.78 7.90
N TYR A 155 -15.31 4.63 8.79
CA TYR A 155 -14.66 5.89 9.11
C TYR A 155 -13.42 5.69 9.98
N ILE A 156 -13.46 4.76 10.94
CA ILE A 156 -12.29 4.39 11.75
C ILE A 156 -11.11 4.03 10.87
N TYR A 157 -11.34 3.28 9.78
CA TYR A 157 -10.28 2.88 8.88
C TYR A 157 -9.56 4.08 8.23
N PHE A 158 -10.30 5.08 7.75
CA PHE A 158 -9.70 6.30 7.18
C PHE A 158 -9.00 7.16 8.23
N ILE A 159 -9.61 7.27 9.42
CA ILE A 159 -9.07 8.01 10.56
C ILE A 159 -7.76 7.37 11.05
N PHE A 160 -7.72 6.04 11.09
CA PHE A 160 -6.54 5.28 11.44
C PHE A 160 -5.38 5.57 10.48
N PHE A 161 -5.59 5.46 9.17
CA PHE A 161 -4.54 5.78 8.18
C PHE A 161 -4.10 7.25 8.22
N ALA A 162 -5.00 8.17 8.55
CA ALA A 162 -4.68 9.59 8.71
C ALA A 162 -3.79 9.87 9.95
N SER A 163 -3.97 9.10 11.02
CA SER A 163 -3.35 9.36 12.32
C SER A 163 -2.15 8.47 12.65
N ALA A 164 -2.09 7.24 12.12
CA ALA A 164 -1.04 6.26 12.43
C ALA A 164 0.38 6.76 12.12
N GLY A 165 0.54 7.67 11.15
CA GLY A 165 1.82 8.29 10.82
C GLY A 165 2.44 9.12 11.95
N VAL A 166 1.66 9.51 12.97
CA VAL A 166 2.16 10.25 14.15
C VAL A 166 3.20 9.44 14.93
N CYS A 167 3.17 8.12 14.81
CA CYS A 167 4.16 7.23 15.42
C CYS A 167 5.58 7.56 14.93
N LEU A 168 5.74 7.87 13.62
CA LEU A 168 7.03 8.31 13.08
C LEU A 168 7.46 9.65 13.69
N VAL A 169 6.52 10.59 13.86
CA VAL A 169 6.81 11.88 14.49
C VAL A 169 7.37 11.71 15.90
N PHE A 170 6.74 10.90 16.75
CA PHE A 170 7.22 10.69 18.11
C PHE A 170 8.56 9.97 18.18
N LYS A 171 8.83 9.08 17.22
CA LYS A 171 10.16 8.45 17.06
C LYS A 171 11.23 9.51 16.75
N GLU A 172 10.93 10.46 15.87
CA GLU A 172 11.87 11.51 15.49
C GLU A 172 12.07 12.56 16.59
N ASN A 173 11.00 12.90 17.31
CA ASN A 173 11.02 13.83 18.44
C ASN A 173 11.55 13.19 19.74
N LYS A 174 11.98 11.92 19.69
CA LYS A 174 12.51 11.13 20.83
C LYS A 174 11.54 10.98 22.01
N SER A 175 10.23 11.13 21.78
CA SER A 175 9.19 10.95 22.80
C SER A 175 8.89 9.46 23.01
N LYS A 176 9.75 8.77 23.78
CA LYS A 176 9.71 7.30 23.95
C LYS A 176 8.35 6.76 24.37
N LEU A 177 7.69 7.39 25.36
CA LEU A 177 6.40 6.93 25.87
C LEU A 177 5.30 6.98 24.80
N LEU A 178 5.12 8.14 24.15
CA LEU A 178 4.11 8.33 23.10
C LEU A 178 4.38 7.45 21.88
N PHE A 179 5.65 7.23 21.55
CA PHE A 179 6.06 6.29 20.51
C PHE A 179 5.61 4.87 20.85
N ILE A 180 5.93 4.36 22.05
CA ILE A 180 5.56 3.00 22.48
C ILE A 180 4.03 2.84 22.48
N ILE A 181 3.29 3.80 23.03
CA ILE A 181 1.82 3.76 23.04
C ILE A 181 1.28 3.72 21.60
N SER A 182 1.80 4.56 20.69
CA SER A 182 1.38 4.56 19.28
C SER A 182 1.66 3.22 18.60
N VAL A 183 2.81 2.60 18.87
CA VAL A 183 3.16 1.27 18.36
C VAL A 183 2.16 0.22 18.84
N VAL A 184 1.84 0.20 20.13
CA VAL A 184 0.89 -0.74 20.72
C VAL A 184 -0.51 -0.57 20.11
N LEU A 185 -0.99 0.67 19.97
CA LEU A 185 -2.30 0.94 19.36
C LEU A 185 -2.38 0.45 17.91
N ILE A 186 -1.33 0.71 17.11
CA ILE A 186 -1.29 0.27 15.70
C ILE A 186 -1.20 -1.26 15.60
N LEU A 187 -0.37 -1.91 16.43
CA LEU A 187 -0.27 -3.37 16.48
C LEU A 187 -1.61 -3.99 16.86
N PHE A 188 -2.25 -3.47 17.90
CA PHE A 188 -3.52 -3.96 18.41
C PHE A 188 -4.60 -3.89 17.33
N TYR A 189 -4.72 -2.75 16.64
CA TYR A 189 -5.66 -2.61 15.52
C TYR A 189 -5.35 -3.57 14.37
N GLY A 190 -4.08 -3.69 13.98
CA GLY A 190 -3.65 -4.57 12.90
C GLY A 190 -3.96 -6.04 13.18
N LEU A 191 -3.70 -6.51 14.40
CA LEU A 191 -3.94 -7.89 14.82
C LEU A 191 -5.43 -8.20 14.94
N LEU A 192 -6.21 -7.32 15.59
CA LEU A 192 -7.65 -7.56 15.79
C LEU A 192 -8.45 -7.46 14.51
N SER A 193 -8.14 -6.49 13.64
CA SER A 193 -8.86 -6.36 12.38
C SER A 193 -8.61 -7.54 11.43
N GLY A 194 -7.53 -8.31 11.62
CA GLY A 194 -7.11 -9.38 10.72
C GLY A 194 -6.79 -8.90 9.30
N ASN A 195 -6.69 -7.59 9.09
CA ASN A 195 -6.41 -7.01 7.79
C ASN A 195 -4.92 -6.68 7.67
N ARG A 196 -4.26 -7.40 6.77
CA ARG A 196 -2.83 -7.23 6.47
C ARG A 196 -2.41 -5.83 6.01
N THR A 197 -3.32 -4.99 5.50
CA THR A 197 -2.99 -3.59 5.16
C THR A 197 -2.78 -2.71 6.39
N ASN A 198 -3.39 -3.06 7.52
CA ASN A 198 -3.39 -2.21 8.72
C ASN A 198 -2.05 -2.20 9.46
N ILE A 199 -1.17 -3.18 9.19
CA ILE A 199 0.17 -3.19 9.77
C ILE A 199 1.17 -2.33 8.98
N LEU A 200 0.85 -1.95 7.73
CA LEU A 200 1.76 -1.21 6.85
C LEU A 200 2.26 0.11 7.47
N PRO A 201 1.41 0.94 8.12
CA PRO A 201 1.88 2.16 8.76
C PRO A 201 3.00 1.90 9.78
N LEU A 202 2.90 0.81 10.56
CA LEU A 202 3.93 0.46 11.54
C LEU A 202 5.24 0.05 10.89
N LEU A 203 5.18 -0.83 9.88
CA LEU A 203 6.37 -1.26 9.15
C LEU A 203 7.12 -0.06 8.55
N LEU A 204 6.37 0.89 7.99
CA LEU A 204 6.93 2.11 7.38
C LEU A 204 7.62 3.03 8.41
N VAL A 205 7.16 3.09 9.66
CA VAL A 205 7.84 3.84 10.74
C VAL A 205 9.29 3.34 10.97
N PHE A 206 9.55 2.06 10.69
CA PHE A 206 10.90 1.48 10.77
C PHE A 206 11.68 1.64 9.46
N ILE A 207 11.03 1.47 8.31
CA ILE A 207 11.70 1.50 7.00
C ILE A 207 12.03 2.93 6.55
N ILE A 208 11.14 3.91 6.75
CA ILE A 208 11.33 5.30 6.27
C ILE A 208 12.64 5.92 6.77
N PRO A 209 13.00 5.86 8.06
CA PRO A 209 14.28 6.40 8.52
C PRO A 209 15.50 5.80 7.81
N LEU A 210 15.48 4.49 7.51
CA LEU A 210 16.59 3.82 6.83
C LEU A 210 16.71 4.28 5.36
N VAL A 211 15.58 4.44 4.69
CA VAL A 211 15.52 4.86 3.29
C VAL A 211 15.86 6.35 3.14
N PHE A 212 15.31 7.23 3.98
CA PHE A 212 15.36 8.68 3.77
C PHE A 212 16.44 9.41 4.59
N LYS A 213 16.81 8.94 5.79
CA LYS A 213 17.84 9.59 6.63
C LYS A 213 19.26 9.10 6.37
N SER A 214 19.43 8.08 5.54
CA SER A 214 20.76 7.66 5.11
C SER A 214 21.37 8.74 4.19
N GLU A 215 22.15 9.66 4.79
CA GLU A 215 23.09 10.54 4.07
C GLU A 215 24.21 9.74 3.40
N LYS A 216 24.43 8.50 3.86
CA LYS A 216 25.48 7.62 3.38
C LYS A 216 25.05 6.93 2.08
N ARG A 217 25.97 6.93 1.11
CA ARG A 217 25.98 6.04 -0.08
C ARG A 217 25.65 4.60 0.35
N PHE A 218 25.03 3.81 -0.53
CA PHE A 218 24.68 2.39 -0.33
C PHE A 218 25.70 1.66 0.56
N SER A 219 25.43 1.59 1.86
CA SER A 219 26.22 0.80 2.79
C SER A 219 25.65 -0.60 2.76
N ILE A 220 26.50 -1.60 2.61
CA ILE A 220 26.10 -3.02 2.63
C ILE A 220 25.23 -3.32 3.87
N LYS A 221 25.55 -2.71 5.02
CA LYS A 221 24.76 -2.84 6.26
C LYS A 221 23.31 -2.35 6.08
N ALA A 222 23.10 -1.26 5.35
CA ALA A 222 21.76 -0.74 5.09
C ALA A 222 20.98 -1.64 4.11
N ILE A 223 21.65 -2.22 3.11
CA ILE A 223 21.03 -3.17 2.18
C ILE A 223 20.60 -4.44 2.92
N VAL A 224 21.48 -5.01 3.74
CA VAL A 224 21.18 -6.19 4.56
C VAL A 224 20.04 -5.88 5.52
N GLY A 225 20.09 -4.75 6.23
CA GLY A 225 19.03 -4.34 7.15
C GLY A 225 17.67 -4.16 6.47
N LEU A 226 17.63 -3.51 5.29
CA LEU A 226 16.41 -3.37 4.50
C LEU A 226 15.89 -4.71 3.97
N SER A 227 16.79 -5.61 3.56
CA SER A 227 16.43 -6.94 3.06
C SER A 227 15.83 -7.80 4.17
N LEU A 228 16.44 -7.80 5.36
CA LEU A 228 15.91 -8.48 6.54
C LEU A 228 14.56 -7.93 6.98
N LEU A 229 14.40 -6.60 7.00
CA LEU A 229 13.10 -5.98 7.28
C LEU A 229 12.05 -6.30 6.21
N GLY A 230 12.45 -6.38 4.95
CA GLY A 230 11.57 -6.81 3.85
C GLY A 230 11.09 -8.24 4.04
N ALA A 231 12.02 -9.18 4.31
CA ALA A 231 11.69 -10.58 4.59
C ALA A 231 10.77 -10.71 5.81
N PHE A 232 11.08 -9.98 6.90
CA PHE A 232 10.23 -9.93 8.08
C PHE A 232 8.84 -9.35 7.79
N SER A 233 8.75 -8.32 6.94
CA SER A 233 7.47 -7.72 6.53
C SER A 233 6.61 -8.72 5.75
N VAL A 234 7.21 -9.47 4.83
CA VAL A 234 6.51 -10.54 4.09
C VAL A 234 6.02 -11.60 5.08
N TYR A 235 6.90 -12.11 5.93
CA TYR A 235 6.54 -13.08 6.96
C TYR A 235 5.34 -12.62 7.81
N LEU A 236 5.38 -11.38 8.31
CA LEU A 236 4.32 -10.82 9.15
C LEU A 236 2.99 -10.72 8.41
N VAL A 237 2.99 -10.34 7.13
CA VAL A 237 1.78 -10.29 6.30
C VAL A 237 1.13 -11.68 6.15
N TYR A 238 1.94 -12.73 5.95
CA TYR A 238 1.45 -14.11 5.87
C TYR A 238 0.98 -14.65 7.23
N PHE A 239 1.63 -14.25 8.32
CA PHE A 239 1.15 -14.54 9.66
C PHE A 239 -0.24 -13.93 9.92
N ILE A 240 -0.46 -12.65 9.57
CA ILE A 240 -1.78 -12.02 9.69
C ILE A 240 -2.80 -12.71 8.77
N LYS A 241 -2.38 -13.21 7.60
CA LYS A 241 -3.25 -14.01 6.71
C LYS A 241 -3.73 -15.29 7.40
N LEU A 242 -2.88 -16.01 8.13
CA LEU A 242 -3.31 -17.16 8.93
C LEU A 242 -4.35 -16.77 9.97
N ASN A 243 -4.13 -15.69 10.72
CA ASN A 243 -5.10 -15.21 11.70
C ASN A 243 -6.48 -14.96 11.09
N ARG A 244 -6.54 -14.51 9.83
CA ARG A 244 -7.79 -14.34 9.10
C ARG A 244 -8.42 -15.67 8.68
N ILE A 245 -7.63 -16.66 8.27
CA ILE A 245 -8.12 -17.99 7.86
C ILE A 245 -8.75 -18.73 9.05
N TYR A 246 -8.09 -18.70 10.20
CA TYR A 246 -8.55 -19.39 11.42
C TYR A 246 -9.61 -18.61 12.21
N GLY A 247 -10.11 -17.49 11.68
CA GLY A 247 -11.23 -16.78 12.29
C GLY A 247 -10.88 -15.87 13.47
N GLY A 248 -9.62 -15.43 13.59
CA GLY A 248 -9.18 -14.47 14.61
C GLY A 248 -7.94 -14.92 15.37
N PHE A 249 -7.36 -14.00 16.14
CA PHE A 249 -6.12 -14.25 16.87
C PHE A 249 -6.28 -15.34 17.95
N TYR A 250 -7.37 -15.27 18.72
CA TYR A 250 -7.66 -16.26 19.76
C TYR A 250 -7.85 -17.66 19.17
N ALA A 251 -8.68 -17.77 18.13
CA ALA A 251 -8.95 -19.04 17.45
C ALA A 251 -7.68 -19.66 16.83
N THR A 252 -6.78 -18.84 16.31
CA THR A 252 -5.50 -19.31 15.76
C THR A 252 -4.61 -19.90 16.84
N LEU A 253 -4.43 -19.17 17.95
CA LEU A 253 -3.60 -19.64 19.07
C LEU A 253 -4.19 -20.86 19.78
N SER A 254 -5.50 -21.02 19.78
CA SER A 254 -6.16 -22.19 20.38
C SER A 254 -6.18 -23.42 19.46
N SER A 255 -6.00 -23.24 18.15
CA SER A 255 -6.13 -24.34 17.17
C SER A 255 -4.80 -24.90 16.68
N ILE A 256 -3.71 -24.13 16.77
CA ILE A 256 -2.40 -24.55 16.22
C ILE A 256 -1.25 -24.07 17.10
N ASP A 257 -0.25 -24.94 17.27
CA ASP A 257 1.01 -24.61 17.93
C ASP A 257 1.88 -23.66 17.10
N PHE A 258 2.76 -22.92 17.79
CA PHE A 258 3.65 -21.95 17.16
C PHE A 258 4.57 -22.57 16.09
N SER A 259 5.04 -23.80 16.30
CA SER A 259 5.89 -24.52 15.34
C SER A 259 5.14 -24.78 14.03
N THR A 260 3.95 -25.36 14.12
CA THR A 260 3.09 -25.66 12.96
C THR A 260 2.70 -24.39 12.23
N MET A 261 2.40 -23.31 12.97
CA MET A 261 2.12 -22.01 12.38
C MET A 261 3.30 -21.48 11.56
N ASN A 262 4.55 -21.63 12.03
CA ASN A 262 5.73 -21.23 11.25
C ASN A 262 5.87 -22.05 9.97
N VAL A 263 5.63 -23.37 10.03
CA VAL A 263 5.66 -24.26 8.86
C VAL A 263 4.61 -23.81 7.84
N LEU A 264 3.38 -23.53 8.27
CA LEU A 264 2.30 -23.05 7.38
C LEU A 264 2.61 -21.69 6.75
N VAL A 265 3.20 -20.75 7.50
CA VAL A 265 3.62 -19.45 6.94
C VAL A 265 4.69 -19.66 5.87
N LEU A 266 5.71 -20.47 6.15
CA LEU A 266 6.79 -20.74 5.21
C LEU A 266 6.30 -21.48 3.96
N ASP A 267 5.42 -22.47 4.14
CA ASP A 267 4.83 -23.21 3.03
C ASP A 267 4.04 -22.30 2.09
N MET A 268 3.17 -21.43 2.64
CA MET A 268 2.44 -20.45 1.83
C MET A 268 3.37 -19.49 1.06
N ILE A 269 4.52 -19.12 1.63
CA ILE A 269 5.50 -18.25 0.96
C ILE A 269 6.19 -19.02 -0.17
N LEU A 270 6.63 -20.25 0.08
CA LEU A 270 7.38 -21.08 -0.87
C LEU A 270 6.51 -21.55 -2.04
N ASN A 271 5.26 -21.94 -1.77
CA ASN A 271 4.30 -22.36 -2.79
C ASN A 271 3.67 -21.19 -3.55
N GLY A 272 4.01 -19.94 -3.18
CA GLY A 272 3.53 -18.74 -3.86
C GLY A 272 2.03 -18.50 -3.69
N GLU A 273 1.44 -18.95 -2.58
CA GLU A 273 0.03 -18.71 -2.29
C GLU A 273 -0.22 -17.29 -1.77
N GLY A 274 -1.46 -16.79 -1.90
CA GLY A 274 -1.81 -15.45 -1.40
C GLY A 274 -1.17 -14.32 -2.20
N GLU A 275 -0.38 -13.47 -1.54
CA GLU A 275 0.14 -12.22 -2.15
C GLU A 275 1.12 -12.46 -3.30
N LEU A 276 2.00 -13.44 -3.16
CA LEU A 276 2.96 -13.80 -4.20
C LEU A 276 2.26 -14.44 -5.41
N GLY A 277 1.05 -14.97 -5.23
CA GLY A 277 0.23 -15.58 -6.29
C GLY A 277 -0.51 -14.58 -7.16
N LEU A 278 -0.57 -13.29 -6.78
CA LEU A 278 -1.30 -12.25 -7.51
C LEU A 278 -0.74 -12.00 -8.92
N ARG A 279 0.51 -12.38 -9.18
CA ARG A 279 1.11 -12.35 -10.53
C ARG A 279 0.42 -13.32 -11.51
N ASN A 280 -0.17 -14.41 -11.01
CA ASN A 280 -0.80 -15.41 -11.87
C ASN A 280 -2.06 -14.86 -12.55
N ALA A 281 -2.81 -13.96 -11.91
CA ALA A 281 -3.92 -13.26 -12.57
C ALA A 281 -3.47 -12.42 -13.75
N PHE A 282 -2.30 -11.77 -13.66
CA PHE A 282 -1.73 -11.05 -14.80
C PHE A 282 -1.42 -11.99 -15.97
N TYR A 283 -0.80 -13.15 -15.70
CA TYR A 283 -0.54 -14.15 -16.74
C TYR A 283 -1.84 -14.68 -17.35
N HIS A 284 -2.85 -14.95 -16.53
CA HIS A 284 -4.16 -15.39 -17.03
C HIS A 284 -4.81 -14.39 -17.98
N PHE A 285 -4.67 -13.08 -17.72
CA PHE A 285 -5.21 -12.05 -18.60
C PHE A 285 -4.48 -11.99 -19.94
N ILE A 286 -3.15 -12.21 -19.93
CA ILE A 286 -2.35 -12.31 -21.14
C ILE A 286 -2.77 -13.54 -21.96
N ASP A 287 -2.84 -14.69 -21.29
CA ASP A 287 -3.16 -15.99 -21.90
C ASP A 287 -4.51 -15.98 -22.65
N ASN A 288 -5.49 -15.26 -22.09
CA ASN A 288 -6.82 -15.10 -22.66
C ASN A 288 -6.97 -13.82 -23.50
N ASN A 289 -5.87 -13.16 -23.87
CA ASN A 289 -5.86 -11.94 -24.68
C ASN A 289 -6.81 -10.83 -24.18
N ASN A 290 -7.00 -10.74 -22.87
CA ASN A 290 -7.89 -9.77 -22.24
C ASN A 290 -9.36 -9.85 -22.71
N GLN A 291 -9.80 -11.00 -23.24
CA GLN A 291 -11.14 -11.22 -23.79
C GLN A 291 -12.16 -11.55 -22.69
N PHE A 292 -12.36 -10.62 -21.76
CA PHE A 292 -13.31 -10.76 -20.66
C PHE A 292 -14.30 -9.58 -20.63
N PRO A 293 -15.51 -9.76 -20.08
CA PRO A 293 -16.46 -8.66 -19.88
C PRO A 293 -15.87 -7.54 -19.01
N ASN A 294 -16.06 -6.28 -19.42
CA ASN A 294 -15.60 -5.05 -18.76
C ASN A 294 -14.08 -4.77 -18.81
N PHE A 295 -13.29 -5.60 -19.49
CA PHE A 295 -11.87 -5.35 -19.70
C PHE A 295 -11.66 -4.35 -20.86
N ASN A 296 -10.47 -3.74 -20.93
CA ASN A 296 -10.13 -2.70 -21.93
C ASN A 296 -10.91 -1.38 -21.84
N GLU A 297 -11.69 -1.18 -20.78
CA GLU A 297 -12.55 -0.01 -20.61
C GLU A 297 -12.02 1.02 -19.59
N GLY A 298 -10.82 0.82 -19.05
CA GLY A 298 -10.20 1.76 -18.11
C GLY A 298 -10.99 2.03 -16.83
N HIS A 299 -11.79 1.06 -16.34
CA HIS A 299 -12.67 1.22 -15.16
C HIS A 299 -11.94 1.72 -13.93
N THR A 300 -10.77 1.15 -13.60
CA THR A 300 -9.97 1.55 -12.44
C THR A 300 -9.65 3.05 -12.51
N TYR A 301 -9.22 3.52 -13.68
CA TYR A 301 -8.74 4.89 -13.90
C TYR A 301 -9.90 5.89 -14.02
N ARG A 302 -11.01 5.51 -14.66
CA ARG A 302 -12.25 6.30 -14.64
C ARG A 302 -12.75 6.50 -13.20
N ARG A 303 -12.73 5.45 -12.37
CA ARG A 303 -13.10 5.58 -10.94
C ARG A 303 -12.15 6.50 -10.16
N LEU A 304 -10.85 6.47 -10.48
CA LEU A 304 -9.87 7.39 -9.88
C LEU A 304 -10.13 8.86 -10.26
N LEU A 305 -10.61 9.15 -11.47
CA LEU A 305 -11.02 10.51 -11.84
C LEU A 305 -12.22 10.98 -11.00
N PHE A 306 -13.18 10.09 -10.75
CA PHE A 306 -14.35 10.35 -9.91
C PHE A 306 -14.13 10.00 -8.42
N ILE A 307 -12.90 10.09 -7.92
CA ILE A 307 -12.59 9.67 -6.54
C ILE A 307 -13.31 10.50 -5.48
N ALA A 308 -13.49 11.81 -5.73
CA ALA A 308 -14.17 12.73 -4.82
C ALA A 308 -15.71 12.62 -4.89
N ILE A 309 -16.25 11.96 -5.92
CA ILE A 309 -17.69 11.88 -6.16
C ILE A 309 -18.19 10.50 -5.72
N PRO A 310 -19.14 10.42 -4.77
CA PRO A 310 -19.80 9.18 -4.41
C PRO A 310 -20.49 8.54 -5.63
N THR A 311 -20.51 7.22 -5.70
CA THR A 311 -21.12 6.50 -6.84
C THR A 311 -22.59 6.89 -7.05
N SER A 312 -23.35 7.10 -5.96
CA SER A 312 -24.75 7.54 -6.02
C SER A 312 -24.94 8.92 -6.68
N LEU A 313 -23.94 9.79 -6.58
CA LEU A 313 -23.95 11.15 -7.14
C LEU A 313 -23.23 11.24 -8.50
N SER A 314 -22.77 10.11 -9.03
CA SER A 314 -22.01 10.08 -10.28
C SER A 314 -22.90 9.98 -11.53
N PHE A 315 -24.22 9.90 -11.38
CA PHE A 315 -25.19 9.77 -12.48
C PHE A 315 -24.82 8.66 -13.49
N GLY A 316 -24.24 7.55 -13.00
CA GLY A 316 -23.81 6.42 -13.84
C GLY A 316 -22.45 6.59 -14.51
N LEU A 317 -21.77 7.74 -14.38
CA LEU A 317 -20.45 7.98 -14.97
C LEU A 317 -19.32 7.22 -14.26
N LYS A 318 -19.50 6.88 -12.98
CA LYS A 318 -18.51 6.10 -12.23
C LYS A 318 -18.77 4.60 -12.47
N PRO A 319 -17.88 3.90 -13.18
CA PRO A 319 -18.11 2.51 -13.56
C PRO A 319 -18.06 1.57 -12.33
N PRO A 320 -18.52 0.31 -12.45
CA PRO A 320 -18.45 -0.69 -11.38
C PRO A 320 -17.01 -1.00 -10.96
N ASP A 321 -16.84 -1.69 -9.84
CA ASP A 321 -15.50 -1.98 -9.30
C ASP A 321 -14.79 -3.02 -10.18
N PHE A 322 -13.73 -2.59 -10.87
CA PHE A 322 -12.96 -3.44 -11.78
C PHE A 322 -12.33 -4.64 -11.06
N ALA A 323 -12.06 -4.53 -9.75
CA ALA A 323 -11.54 -5.66 -8.99
C ALA A 323 -12.52 -6.84 -8.93
N ILE A 324 -13.83 -6.58 -9.00
CA ILE A 324 -14.85 -7.63 -9.07
C ILE A 324 -14.85 -8.23 -10.48
N SER A 325 -14.79 -7.41 -11.53
CA SER A 325 -14.69 -7.90 -12.92
C SER A 325 -13.46 -8.78 -13.14
N MET A 326 -12.31 -8.39 -12.59
CA MET A 326 -11.09 -9.20 -12.57
C MET A 326 -11.25 -10.48 -11.75
N GLY A 327 -12.00 -10.41 -10.64
CA GLY A 327 -12.35 -11.58 -9.83
C GLY A 327 -13.21 -12.58 -10.58
N SER A 328 -14.26 -12.11 -11.25
CA SER A 328 -15.15 -12.90 -12.09
C SER A 328 -14.42 -13.58 -13.25
N ALA A 329 -13.49 -12.88 -13.91
CA ALA A 329 -12.62 -13.46 -14.93
C ALA A 329 -11.73 -14.56 -14.34
N TRP A 330 -11.12 -14.33 -13.17
CA TRP A 330 -10.22 -15.29 -12.54
C TRP A 330 -10.90 -16.62 -12.14
N ILE A 331 -12.16 -16.57 -11.69
CA ILE A 331 -12.92 -17.76 -11.28
C ILE A 331 -13.85 -18.30 -12.38
N ASN A 332 -13.92 -17.65 -13.54
CA ASN A 332 -14.85 -17.93 -14.64
C ASN A 332 -16.34 -17.92 -14.21
N ASP A 333 -16.72 -17.01 -13.30
CA ASP A 333 -18.11 -16.79 -12.89
C ASP A 333 -18.46 -15.30 -13.03
N PHE A 334 -19.19 -14.97 -14.09
CA PHE A 334 -19.62 -13.61 -14.40
C PHE A 334 -20.87 -13.16 -13.64
N SER A 335 -21.47 -14.03 -12.82
CA SER A 335 -22.54 -13.67 -11.87
C SER A 335 -21.99 -13.25 -10.49
N ASN A 336 -20.68 -13.41 -10.27
CA ASN A 336 -20.03 -13.07 -9.01
C ASN A 336 -20.08 -11.55 -8.72
N ASN A 337 -20.54 -11.24 -7.51
CA ASN A 337 -20.60 -9.87 -6.98
C ASN A 337 -19.75 -9.63 -5.73
N ASN A 338 -19.07 -10.67 -5.21
CA ASN A 338 -18.44 -10.63 -3.89
C ASN A 338 -16.93 -10.86 -3.94
N TYR A 339 -16.47 -11.77 -4.80
CA TYR A 339 -15.07 -12.07 -4.96
C TYR A 339 -14.38 -10.98 -5.77
N SER A 340 -13.28 -10.45 -5.24
CA SER A 340 -12.44 -9.47 -5.90
C SER A 340 -11.04 -10.02 -6.06
N MET A 341 -10.44 -9.79 -7.22
CA MET A 341 -9.04 -10.12 -7.50
C MET A 341 -8.24 -8.84 -7.72
N HIS A 342 -7.08 -8.78 -7.10
CA HIS A 342 -6.17 -7.63 -7.18
C HIS A 342 -4.85 -8.10 -7.79
N PRO A 343 -4.75 -8.24 -9.12
CA PRO A 343 -3.46 -8.51 -9.74
C PRO A 343 -2.49 -7.37 -9.43
N THR A 344 -1.18 -7.62 -9.43
CA THR A 344 -0.19 -6.54 -9.25
C THR A 344 -0.44 -5.35 -10.19
N LEU A 345 0.17 -4.19 -9.93
CA LEU A 345 0.01 -2.98 -10.77
C LEU A 345 0.04 -3.27 -12.28
N TYR A 346 0.95 -4.14 -12.73
CA TYR A 346 1.05 -4.52 -14.14
C TYR A 346 -0.20 -5.22 -14.67
N GLY A 347 -0.79 -6.11 -13.88
CA GLY A 347 -1.99 -6.83 -14.27
C GLY A 347 -3.26 -5.98 -14.23
N ASP A 348 -3.38 -5.01 -13.31
CA ASP A 348 -4.49 -4.05 -13.37
C ASP A 348 -4.39 -3.15 -14.60
N VAL A 349 -3.18 -2.64 -14.89
CA VAL A 349 -2.92 -1.82 -16.08
C VAL A 349 -3.23 -2.60 -17.36
N PHE A 350 -2.75 -3.84 -17.46
CA PHE A 350 -3.01 -4.71 -18.60
C PHE A 350 -4.51 -5.06 -18.71
N GLY A 351 -5.17 -5.38 -17.60
CA GLY A 351 -6.61 -5.65 -17.60
C GLY A 351 -7.43 -4.46 -18.11
N ASN A 352 -7.03 -3.24 -17.74
CA ASN A 352 -7.74 -2.02 -18.12
C ASN A 352 -7.48 -1.56 -19.57
N PHE A 353 -6.31 -1.83 -20.15
CA PHE A 353 -5.89 -1.22 -21.42
C PHE A 353 -5.13 -2.15 -22.38
N TRP A 354 -5.00 -3.43 -22.06
CA TRP A 354 -4.19 -4.41 -22.81
C TRP A 354 -2.77 -3.89 -23.07
N TRP A 355 -2.23 -4.09 -24.28
CA TRP A 355 -0.90 -3.61 -24.69
C TRP A 355 -0.74 -2.08 -24.64
N LEU A 356 -1.82 -1.31 -24.82
CA LEU A 356 -1.79 0.15 -24.64
C LEU A 356 -1.48 0.55 -23.19
N GLY A 357 -1.68 -0.39 -22.25
CA GLY A 357 -1.27 -0.27 -20.86
C GLY A 357 0.20 0.09 -20.65
N ILE A 358 1.09 -0.21 -21.61
CA ILE A 358 2.50 0.22 -21.55
C ILE A 358 2.61 1.75 -21.36
N PHE A 359 1.76 2.52 -22.04
CA PHE A 359 1.76 3.98 -21.93
C PHE A 359 1.23 4.50 -20.60
N MET A 360 0.57 3.67 -19.79
CA MET A 360 0.22 4.03 -18.41
C MET A 360 1.45 4.22 -17.53
N GLY A 361 2.65 3.81 -17.98
CA GLY A 361 3.91 4.23 -17.38
C GLY A 361 4.04 5.76 -17.29
N ILE A 362 3.50 6.50 -18.27
CA ILE A 362 3.44 7.97 -18.27
C ILE A 362 2.56 8.47 -17.12
N TYR A 363 1.34 7.94 -17.01
CA TYR A 363 0.40 8.29 -15.94
C TYR A 363 1.03 8.04 -14.57
N TRP A 364 1.59 6.85 -14.34
CA TRP A 364 2.19 6.49 -13.06
C TRP A 364 3.43 7.32 -12.72
N ALA A 365 4.20 7.75 -13.73
CA ALA A 365 5.33 8.64 -13.53
C ALA A 365 4.90 10.04 -13.08
N ILE A 366 3.84 10.59 -13.71
CA ILE A 366 3.23 11.86 -13.33
C ILE A 366 2.59 11.75 -11.94
N PHE A 367 1.81 10.70 -11.69
CA PHE A 367 1.19 10.43 -10.39
C PHE A 367 2.25 10.39 -9.29
N ALA A 368 3.34 9.64 -9.49
CA ALA A 368 4.43 9.60 -8.53
C ALA A 368 5.03 10.98 -8.25
N TYR A 369 5.22 11.79 -9.30
CA TYR A 369 5.77 13.13 -9.17
C TYR A 369 4.85 14.09 -8.40
N VAL A 370 3.53 13.99 -8.61
CA VAL A 370 2.53 14.78 -7.88
C VAL A 370 2.54 14.41 -6.40
N ILE A 371 2.57 13.12 -6.07
CA ILE A 371 2.61 12.66 -4.67
C ILE A 371 3.91 13.09 -3.98
N ASP A 372 5.06 12.96 -4.64
CA ASP A 372 6.34 13.45 -4.10
C ASP A 372 6.25 14.94 -3.74
N LYS A 373 5.60 15.76 -4.57
CA LYS A 373 5.35 17.19 -4.30
C LYS A 373 4.38 17.43 -3.14
N ILE A 374 3.33 16.62 -3.01
CA ILE A 374 2.35 16.76 -1.92
C ILE A 374 3.00 16.44 -0.57
N VAL A 375 3.90 15.45 -0.55
CA VAL A 375 4.59 14.99 0.66
C VAL A 375 5.71 15.93 1.08
N ASP A 376 6.38 16.61 0.14
CA ASP A 376 7.46 17.55 0.46
C ASP A 376 6.94 18.86 1.08
N ARG A 377 6.63 18.80 2.38
CA ARG A 377 6.12 19.91 3.18
C ARG A 377 7.22 20.48 4.09
N ARG A 378 7.08 21.77 4.41
CA ARG A 378 7.98 22.47 5.34
C ARG A 378 7.82 22.02 6.80
N ASN A 379 6.60 21.66 7.19
CA ASN A 379 6.31 21.18 8.54
C ASN A 379 6.73 19.69 8.66
N PRO A 380 7.63 19.34 9.59
CA PRO A 380 8.19 17.99 9.68
C PRO A 380 7.18 16.94 10.15
N SER A 381 6.26 17.27 11.07
CA SER A 381 5.21 16.34 11.50
C SER A 381 4.30 15.95 10.35
N ILE A 382 3.80 16.92 9.57
CA ILE A 382 2.95 16.64 8.41
C ILE A 382 3.73 15.85 7.36
N LYS A 383 4.98 16.22 7.09
CA LYS A 383 5.84 15.49 6.16
C LYS A 383 5.96 14.02 6.58
N ASN A 384 6.25 13.75 7.84
CA ASN A 384 6.39 12.39 8.36
C ASN A 384 5.09 11.58 8.29
N VAL A 385 3.96 12.20 8.65
CA VAL A 385 2.65 11.53 8.56
C VAL A 385 2.30 11.23 7.09
N LEU A 386 2.54 12.17 6.18
CA LEU A 386 2.32 11.98 4.74
C LEU A 386 3.29 10.97 4.12
N LEU A 387 4.53 10.86 4.60
CA LEU A 387 5.47 9.82 4.18
C LEU A 387 4.94 8.42 4.52
N VAL A 388 4.41 8.23 5.74
CA VAL A 388 3.80 6.95 6.16
C VAL A 388 2.53 6.65 5.36
N LEU A 389 1.65 7.65 5.17
CA LEU A 389 0.43 7.49 4.40
C LEU A 389 0.72 7.16 2.92
N GLY A 390 1.58 7.95 2.27
CA GLY A 390 1.92 7.76 0.87
C GLY A 390 2.73 6.47 0.63
N GLY A 391 3.61 6.10 1.57
CA GLY A 391 4.28 4.79 1.54
C GLY A 391 3.29 3.64 1.63
N SER A 392 2.29 3.74 2.53
CA SER A 392 1.24 2.72 2.65
C SER A 392 0.42 2.61 1.37
N MET A 393 0.04 3.77 0.81
CA MET A 393 -0.67 3.85 -0.46
C MET A 393 0.10 3.15 -1.58
N TYR A 394 1.40 3.41 -1.73
CA TYR A 394 2.21 2.77 -2.78
C TYR A 394 2.32 1.25 -2.62
N ILE A 395 2.47 0.75 -1.40
CA ILE A 395 2.50 -0.70 -1.16
C ILE A 395 1.15 -1.33 -1.57
N ILE A 396 0.02 -0.69 -1.24
CA ILE A 396 -1.30 -1.21 -1.59
C ILE A 396 -1.56 -1.11 -3.11
N ILE A 397 -1.07 -0.05 -3.78
CA ILE A 397 -1.11 0.10 -5.25
C ILE A 397 -0.31 -1.02 -5.93
N ALA A 398 0.92 -1.29 -5.47
CA ALA A 398 1.74 -2.38 -6.03
C ALA A 398 1.03 -3.74 -5.96
N ARG A 399 0.25 -3.95 -4.90
CA ARG A 399 -0.58 -5.14 -4.66
C ARG A 399 -1.87 -5.19 -5.50
N GLY A 400 -2.16 -4.19 -6.33
CA GLY A 400 -3.31 -4.18 -7.23
C GLY A 400 -4.57 -3.50 -6.73
N SER A 401 -4.64 -3.14 -5.44
CA SER A 401 -5.83 -2.49 -4.89
C SER A 401 -5.76 -0.97 -5.10
N ILE A 402 -5.66 -0.56 -6.37
CA ILE A 402 -5.31 0.82 -6.78
C ILE A 402 -6.37 1.82 -6.31
N TYR A 403 -7.64 1.62 -6.68
CA TYR A 403 -8.71 2.54 -6.32
C TYR A 403 -8.81 2.71 -4.80
N ASN A 404 -8.82 1.59 -4.06
CA ASN A 404 -8.91 1.62 -2.60
C ASN A 404 -7.72 2.35 -1.97
N ALA A 405 -6.49 2.05 -2.42
CA ALA A 405 -5.29 2.72 -1.92
C ALA A 405 -5.35 4.23 -2.07
N VAL A 406 -5.69 4.71 -3.29
CA VAL A 406 -5.74 6.14 -3.58
C VAL A 406 -6.91 6.79 -2.86
N PHE A 407 -8.07 6.12 -2.73
CA PHE A 407 -9.23 6.65 -2.01
C PHE A 407 -8.93 6.82 -0.52
N ILE A 408 -8.33 5.81 0.13
CA ILE A 408 -7.88 5.90 1.53
C ILE A 408 -6.91 7.07 1.68
N ALA A 409 -5.89 7.15 0.82
CA ALA A 409 -4.91 8.21 0.88
C ALA A 409 -5.53 9.59 0.67
N PHE A 410 -6.48 9.73 -0.26
CA PHE A 410 -7.18 10.97 -0.53
C PHE A 410 -7.98 11.45 0.69
N ILE A 411 -8.83 10.60 1.27
CA ILE A 411 -9.64 10.94 2.45
C ILE A 411 -8.73 11.21 3.66
N SER A 412 -7.74 10.36 3.92
CA SER A 412 -6.80 10.56 5.02
C SER A 412 -5.98 11.85 4.85
N CYS A 413 -5.63 12.23 3.63
CA CYS A 413 -4.93 13.48 3.34
C CYS A 413 -5.81 14.70 3.64
N LEU A 414 -7.10 14.66 3.27
CA LEU A 414 -8.07 15.69 3.64
C LEU A 414 -8.19 15.83 5.17
N LEU A 415 -8.25 14.72 5.90
CA LEU A 415 -8.29 14.74 7.37
C LEU A 415 -7.02 15.36 7.97
N ILE A 416 -5.83 14.98 7.49
CA ILE A 416 -4.56 15.55 7.94
C ILE A 416 -4.52 17.07 7.68
N PHE A 417 -4.94 17.52 6.50
CA PHE A 417 -4.97 18.95 6.19
C PHE A 417 -6.04 19.71 6.98
N GLY A 418 -7.19 19.09 7.26
CA GLY A 418 -8.20 19.64 8.17
C GLY A 418 -7.64 19.86 9.58
N VAL A 419 -6.97 18.86 10.15
CA VAL A 419 -6.29 18.97 11.46
C VAL A 419 -5.19 20.03 11.42
N TYR A 420 -4.43 20.11 10.32
CA TYR A 420 -3.43 21.16 10.14
C TYR A 420 -4.04 22.56 10.17
N PHE A 421 -5.15 22.77 9.45
CA PHE A 421 -5.83 24.06 9.43
C PHE A 421 -6.37 24.42 10.82
N LEU A 422 -7.02 23.48 11.50
CA LEU A 422 -7.48 23.65 12.89
C LEU A 422 -6.33 23.99 13.85
N SER A 423 -5.14 23.40 13.66
CA SER A 423 -3.98 23.68 14.50
C SER A 423 -3.44 25.12 14.36
N LYS A 424 -3.69 25.75 13.21
CA LYS A 424 -3.33 27.15 12.93
C LYS A 424 -4.37 28.14 13.44
N LEU A 425 -5.64 27.76 13.44
CA LEU A 425 -6.72 28.57 13.99
C LEU A 425 -6.52 28.68 15.50
N ARG A 426 -5.95 29.81 15.95
CA ARG A 426 -5.90 30.15 17.36
C ARG A 426 -7.28 30.72 17.74
N PHE A 427 -7.95 30.09 18.70
CA PHE A 427 -8.68 30.87 19.69
C PHE A 427 -7.61 31.57 20.54
N GLU A 428 -7.47 32.88 20.33
CA GLU A 428 -6.73 33.73 21.24
C GLU A 428 -7.24 33.46 22.66
N LYS A 429 -6.35 32.96 23.50
CA LYS A 429 -6.39 33.11 24.94
C LYS A 429 -5.17 33.93 25.30
#